data_AF-A0A7V5TN60-F1
#
_entry.id   AF-A0A7V5TN60-F1
#
_cell.length_a   1.000
_cell.length_b   1.000
_cell.length_c   1.000
_cell.angle_alpha   90.00
_cell.angle_beta   90.00
_cell.angle_gamma   90.00
#
_symmetry.space_group_name_H-M   'P 1'
#
loop_
_entity.id
_entity.type
_entity.pdbx_description
1 polymer ?
#
loop_
_entity_poly.entity_id
_entity_poly.type
_entity_poly.pdbx_seq_one_letter_code
_entity_poly.pdbx_strand_id
1 'polypeptide(L)'
;MDTERQSPSPMEFGSMPLDPIYAWSLVLEPVETLLERTAGFIEQLAREAYERGDETLPDSDAELERRFLAFYDQLVADGVLTRLPDADPAHGRKILGPRRWLRAQRIRVNRLIAHWREQEQQER
;
A
#
# COMPACT_ATOMS: atom_id res chain seq x y z
N MET A 1 -29.01 -12.32 9.59
CA MET A 1 -28.11 -12.72 8.49
C MET A 1 -27.31 -11.48 8.16
N ASP A 2 -26.24 -11.28 8.93
CA ASP A 2 -25.33 -10.15 8.78
C ASP A 2 -24.30 -10.54 7.74
N THR A 3 -24.46 -10.05 6.52
CA THR A 3 -23.38 -9.99 5.54
C THR A 3 -22.43 -8.87 5.96
N GLU A 4 -21.62 -9.16 6.97
CA GLU A 4 -20.37 -8.41 7.16
C GLU A 4 -19.62 -8.50 5.84
N ARG A 5 -19.49 -7.36 5.15
CA ARG A 5 -18.56 -7.19 4.03
C ARG A 5 -17.18 -7.48 4.61
N GLN A 6 -16.76 -8.75 4.56
CA GLN A 6 -15.43 -9.15 4.95
C GLN A 6 -14.48 -8.46 3.97
N SER A 7 -13.90 -7.35 4.42
CA SER A 7 -12.72 -6.79 3.78
C SER A 7 -11.71 -7.92 3.65
N PRO A 8 -11.13 -8.14 2.46
CA PRO A 8 -10.17 -9.21 2.25
C PRO A 8 -9.09 -9.19 3.33
N SER A 9 -8.83 -10.33 3.96
CA SER A 9 -7.81 -10.41 5.01
C SER A 9 -6.43 -10.07 4.43
N PRO A 10 -5.61 -9.22 5.08
CA PRO A 10 -4.31 -8.77 4.58
C PRO A 10 -3.34 -9.91 4.18
N MET A 11 -3.56 -11.12 4.70
CA MET A 11 -2.78 -12.32 4.42
C MET A 11 -2.94 -12.88 3.00
N GLU A 12 -4.04 -12.58 2.28
CA GLU A 12 -4.28 -13.20 0.96
C GLU A 12 -3.59 -12.46 -0.21
N PHE A 13 -3.07 -11.24 0.02
CA PHE A 13 -2.63 -10.37 -1.08
C PHE A 13 -1.11 -10.34 -1.31
N GLY A 14 -0.37 -11.23 -0.66
CA GLY A 14 1.02 -11.60 -1.01
C GLY A 14 2.04 -11.34 0.09
N SER A 15 3.07 -12.18 0.14
CA SER A 15 4.13 -12.25 1.16
C SER A 15 5.10 -11.04 1.22
N MET A 16 4.79 -9.91 0.58
CA MET A 16 5.69 -8.76 0.52
C MET A 16 5.41 -7.74 1.63
N PRO A 17 6.44 -7.15 2.26
CA PRO A 17 6.25 -6.25 3.38
C PRO A 17 5.59 -4.93 2.96
N LEU A 18 4.71 -4.39 3.81
CA LEU A 18 4.16 -3.04 3.68
C LEU A 18 5.14 -1.98 4.19
N ASP A 19 6.16 -2.38 4.94
CA ASP A 19 7.09 -1.44 5.56
C ASP A 19 7.99 -0.76 4.49
N PRO A 20 8.04 0.59 4.44
CA PRO A 20 8.90 1.33 3.52
C PRO A 20 10.40 1.14 3.77
N ILE A 21 10.83 0.54 4.90
CA ILE A 21 12.23 0.20 5.15
C ILE A 21 12.81 -0.70 4.04
N TYR A 22 12.00 -1.61 3.48
CA TYR A 22 12.44 -2.53 2.42
C TYR A 22 12.62 -1.85 1.05
N ALA A 23 12.07 -0.65 0.88
CA ALA A 23 12.18 0.16 -0.32
C ALA A 23 13.29 1.20 -0.17
N TRP A 24 13.17 2.06 0.84
CA TRP A 24 13.98 3.28 0.98
C TRP A 24 14.86 3.30 2.23
N SER A 25 14.90 2.21 3.02
CA SER A 25 15.51 2.20 4.36
C SER A 25 14.88 3.24 5.31
N LEU A 26 13.67 3.71 4.99
CA LEU A 26 12.94 4.68 5.79
C LEU A 26 12.39 4.00 7.04
N VAL A 27 12.78 4.49 8.21
CA VAL A 27 12.32 3.96 9.51
C VAL A 27 11.27 4.90 10.08
N LEU A 28 10.04 4.40 10.20
CA LEU A 28 8.89 5.14 10.71
C LEU A 28 8.26 4.37 11.86
N GLU A 29 7.97 5.08 12.95
CA GLU A 29 7.34 4.51 14.14
C GLU A 29 6.08 5.29 14.54
N PRO A 30 5.10 4.65 15.20
CA PRO A 30 5.05 3.22 15.53
C PRO A 30 4.74 2.33 14.32
N VAL A 31 5.41 1.17 14.23
CA VAL A 31 5.33 0.26 13.07
C VAL A 31 3.92 -0.26 12.83
N GLU A 32 3.15 -0.57 13.88
CA GLU A 32 1.77 -1.06 13.73
C GLU A 32 0.89 -0.03 13.03
N THR A 33 0.96 1.24 13.46
CA THR A 33 0.25 2.35 12.81
C THR A 33 0.74 2.57 11.38
N LEU A 34 2.05 2.46 11.12
CA LEU A 34 2.59 2.54 9.76
C LEU A 34 1.96 1.48 8.85
N LEU A 35 1.91 0.23 9.28
CA LEU A 35 1.36 -0.88 8.49
C LEU A 35 -0.13 -0.68 8.24
N GLU A 36 -0.90 -0.32 9.27
CA GLU A 36 -2.34 -0.04 9.17
C GLU A 36 -2.62 1.11 8.19
N ARG A 37 -1.92 2.23 8.35
CA ARG A 37 -2.09 3.41 7.49
C ARG A 37 -1.69 3.12 6.05
N THR A 38 -0.62 2.35 5.85
CA THR A 38 -0.18 1.94 4.49
C THR A 38 -1.20 1.03 3.82
N ALA A 39 -1.78 0.09 4.56
CA ALA A 39 -2.86 -0.75 4.04
C ALA A 39 -4.09 0.08 3.63
N GLY A 40 -4.52 1.02 4.48
CA GLY A 40 -5.61 1.94 4.16
C GLY A 40 -5.31 2.81 2.95
N PHE A 41 -4.06 3.27 2.77
CA PHE A 41 -3.67 4.02 1.58
C PHE A 41 -3.72 3.18 0.31
N ILE A 42 -3.32 1.90 0.36
CA ILE A 42 -3.45 0.96 -0.77
C ILE A 42 -4.92 0.76 -1.15
N GLU A 43 -5.81 0.61 -0.16
CA GLU A 43 -7.26 0.53 -0.41
C GLU A 43 -7.80 1.82 -1.02
N GLN A 44 -7.34 2.98 -0.56
CA GLN A 44 -7.70 4.27 -1.15
C GLN A 44 -7.26 4.36 -2.62
N LEU A 45 -6.03 3.97 -2.96
CA LEU A 45 -5.54 3.92 -4.34
C LEU A 45 -6.41 3.02 -5.22
N ALA A 46 -6.81 1.86 -4.69
CA ALA A 46 -7.71 0.95 -5.38
C ALA A 46 -9.09 1.59 -5.60
N ARG A 47 -9.65 2.24 -4.58
CA ARG A 47 -10.96 2.89 -4.65
C ARG A 47 -10.97 3.99 -5.70
N GLU A 48 -9.97 4.86 -5.68
CA GLU A 48 -9.84 5.95 -6.65
C GLU A 48 -9.76 5.45 -8.10
N ALA A 49 -9.02 4.36 -8.36
CA ALA A 49 -8.92 3.77 -9.69
C ALA A 49 -10.25 3.13 -10.10
N TYR A 50 -10.86 2.39 -9.18
CA TYR A 50 -12.15 1.73 -9.41
C TYR A 50 -13.28 2.72 -9.72
N GLU A 51 -13.37 3.82 -8.97
CA GLU A 51 -14.36 4.90 -9.16
C GLU A 51 -14.17 5.65 -10.48
N ARG A 52 -12.93 5.74 -10.98
CA ARG A 52 -12.61 6.25 -12.32
C ARG A 52 -13.02 5.31 -13.45
N GLY A 53 -13.40 4.08 -13.13
CA GLY A 53 -13.70 3.04 -14.11
C GLY A 53 -12.46 2.30 -14.61
N ASP A 54 -11.29 2.49 -13.98
CA ASP A 54 -10.07 1.79 -14.37
C ASP A 54 -10.12 0.33 -13.92
N GLU A 55 -9.63 -0.59 -14.77
CA GLU A 55 -9.47 -2.01 -14.43
C GLU A 55 -8.20 -2.26 -13.60
N THR A 56 -7.23 -1.35 -13.68
CA THR A 56 -5.95 -1.43 -12.98
C THR A 56 -5.49 -0.03 -12.61
N LEU A 57 -4.57 0.08 -11.64
CA LEU A 57 -3.96 1.35 -11.28
C LEU A 57 -3.06 1.86 -12.42
N PRO A 58 -3.39 2.99 -13.07
CA PRO A 58 -2.66 3.47 -14.24
C PRO A 58 -1.32 4.15 -13.88
N ASP A 59 -1.10 4.44 -12.60
CA ASP A 59 0.03 5.21 -12.11
C ASP A 59 1.37 4.54 -12.43
N SER A 60 2.32 5.30 -13.01
CA SER A 60 3.70 4.85 -13.23
C SER A 60 4.46 4.58 -11.93
N ASP A 61 5.59 3.88 -11.98
CA ASP A 61 6.38 3.60 -10.77
C ASP A 61 6.82 4.91 -10.07
N ALA A 62 7.20 5.93 -10.84
CA ALA A 62 7.61 7.23 -10.32
C ALA A 62 6.44 8.01 -9.70
N GLU A 63 5.24 7.87 -10.28
CA GLU A 63 4.02 8.46 -9.72
C GLU A 63 3.69 7.82 -8.37
N LEU A 64 3.67 6.49 -8.31
CA LEU A 64 3.42 5.76 -7.08
C LEU A 64 4.47 6.07 -6.00
N GLU A 65 5.74 6.12 -6.38
CA GLU A 65 6.80 6.53 -5.46
C GLU A 65 6.51 7.89 -4.84
N ARG A 66 6.20 8.90 -5.67
CA ARG A 66 5.87 10.24 -5.19
C ARG A 66 4.69 10.21 -4.23
N ARG A 67 3.64 9.47 -4.57
CA ARG A 67 2.42 9.37 -3.75
C ARG A 67 2.68 8.70 -2.40
N PHE A 68 3.42 7.60 -2.36
CA PHE A 68 3.78 6.92 -1.11
C PHE A 68 4.70 7.77 -0.23
N LEU A 69 5.73 8.41 -0.80
CA LEU A 69 6.62 9.27 -0.03
C LEU A 69 5.88 10.49 0.54
N ALA A 70 5.06 11.16 -0.27
CA ALA A 70 4.23 12.28 0.19
C ALA A 70 3.24 11.85 1.28
N PHE A 71 2.66 10.65 1.17
CA PHE A 71 1.80 10.08 2.21
C PHE A 71 2.54 9.89 3.54
N TYR A 72 3.74 9.30 3.52
CA TYR A 72 4.53 9.14 4.74
C TYR A 72 4.99 10.47 5.33
N ASP A 73 5.42 11.42 4.49
CA ASP A 73 5.80 12.75 4.93
C ASP A 73 4.63 13.46 5.61
N GLN A 74 3.41 13.31 5.09
CA GLN A 74 2.20 13.85 5.70
C GLN A 74 1.93 13.21 7.08
N LEU A 75 2.03 11.88 7.20
CA LEU A 75 1.85 11.19 8.49
C LEU A 75 2.88 11.64 9.54
N VAL A 76 4.11 11.94 9.11
CA VAL A 76 5.14 12.50 10.01
C VAL A 76 4.82 13.95 10.38
N ALA A 77 4.39 14.77 9.42
CA ALA A 77 4.00 16.15 9.66
C ALA A 77 2.82 16.27 10.63
N ASP A 78 1.85 15.36 10.53
CA ASP A 78 0.67 15.29 11.39
C ASP A 78 0.97 14.70 12.78
N GLY A 79 2.21 14.26 13.04
CA GLY A 79 2.60 13.63 14.31
C GLY A 79 2.03 12.22 14.51
N VAL A 80 1.47 11.61 13.46
CA VAL A 80 0.97 10.23 13.49
C VAL A 80 2.13 9.25 13.49
N LEU A 81 3.19 9.56 12.74
CA LEU A 81 4.44 8.80 12.72
C LEU A 81 5.62 9.68 13.14
N THR A 82 6.65 9.05 13.66
CA THR A 82 7.95 9.64 13.93
C THR A 82 8.96 9.05 12.97
N ARG A 83 9.70 9.90 12.25
CA ARG A 83 10.81 9.48 11.41
C ARG A 83 12.07 9.31 12.26
N LEU A 84 12.61 8.11 12.27
CA LEU A 84 13.89 7.80 12.87
C LEU A 84 15.01 7.90 11.83
N PRO A 85 16.29 7.91 12.25
CA PRO A 85 17.41 7.80 11.32
C PRO A 85 17.23 6.60 10.39
N ASP A 86 17.49 6.81 9.10
CA ASP A 86 17.34 5.77 8.08
C ASP A 86 18.22 4.55 8.42
N ALA A 87 17.69 3.34 8.18
CA ALA A 87 18.37 2.10 8.53
C ALA A 87 19.58 1.83 7.61
N ASP A 88 20.60 1.15 8.15
CA ASP A 88 21.75 0.70 7.36
C ASP A 88 21.28 -0.09 6.13
N PRO A 89 21.79 0.20 4.92
CA PRO A 89 21.44 -0.49 3.68
C PRO A 89 21.52 -2.02 3.74
N ALA A 90 22.27 -2.59 4.69
CA ALA A 90 22.32 -4.02 4.96
C ALA A 90 20.96 -4.63 5.35
N HIS A 91 20.02 -3.85 5.90
CA HIS A 91 18.78 -4.36 6.47
C HIS A 91 17.51 -4.14 5.63
N GLY A 92 17.48 -3.12 4.75
CA GLY A 92 16.25 -2.73 4.04
C GLY A 92 16.36 -2.74 2.52
N ARG A 93 16.99 -1.69 1.97
CA ARG A 93 17.10 -1.44 0.51
C ARG A 93 17.73 -2.58 -0.31
N LYS A 94 18.63 -3.38 0.27
CA LYS A 94 19.23 -4.55 -0.41
C LYS A 94 18.26 -5.71 -0.63
N ILE A 95 17.15 -5.77 0.12
CA ILE A 95 16.22 -6.91 0.10
C ILE A 95 15.22 -6.80 -1.07
N LEU A 96 14.56 -5.65 -1.22
CA LEU A 96 13.57 -5.41 -2.29
C LEU A 96 13.96 -4.23 -3.18
N GLY A 97 14.21 -3.07 -2.58
CA GLY A 97 14.41 -1.79 -3.25
C GLY A 97 13.11 -1.17 -3.79
N PRO A 98 13.09 0.14 -4.13
CA PRO A 98 11.86 0.90 -4.38
C PRO A 98 11.01 0.32 -5.50
N ARG A 99 11.61 0.04 -6.66
CA ARG A 99 10.89 -0.48 -7.84
C ARG A 99 10.15 -1.79 -7.56
N ARG A 100 10.81 -2.71 -6.84
CA ARG A 100 10.24 -4.04 -6.56
C ARG A 100 9.12 -3.95 -5.54
N TRP A 101 9.29 -3.10 -4.53
CA TRP A 101 8.27 -2.79 -3.53
C TRP A 101 7.05 -2.10 -4.16
N LEU A 102 7.25 -1.08 -5.00
CA LEU A 102 6.15 -0.36 -5.68
C LEU A 102 5.37 -1.29 -6.61
N ARG A 103 6.07 -2.15 -7.36
CA ARG A 103 5.43 -3.18 -8.19
C ARG A 103 4.57 -4.13 -7.35
N ALA A 104 5.02 -4.49 -6.15
CA ALA A 104 4.24 -5.32 -5.23
C ALA A 104 2.95 -4.63 -4.80
N GLN A 105 3.03 -3.35 -4.42
CA GLN A 105 1.84 -2.60 -4.01
C GLN A 105 0.89 -2.38 -5.19
N ARG A 106 1.39 -2.11 -6.41
CA ARG A 106 0.54 -2.04 -7.61
C ARG A 106 -0.23 -3.34 -7.85
N ILE A 107 0.44 -4.49 -7.70
CA ILE A 107 -0.22 -5.80 -7.83
C ILE A 107 -1.33 -5.95 -6.78
N ARG A 108 -1.11 -5.51 -5.53
CA ARG A 108 -2.13 -5.55 -4.48
C ARG A 108 -3.33 -4.67 -4.81
N VAL A 109 -3.09 -3.43 -5.23
CA VAL A 109 -4.13 -2.50 -5.68
C VAL A 109 -4.96 -3.13 -6.80
N ASN A 110 -4.31 -3.65 -7.84
CA ASN A 110 -4.99 -4.26 -8.98
C ASN A 110 -5.84 -5.48 -8.58
N ARG A 111 -5.37 -6.27 -7.62
CA ARG A 111 -6.15 -7.41 -7.10
C ARG A 111 -7.37 -6.96 -6.31
N LEU A 112 -7.29 -5.87 -5.54
CA LEU A 112 -8.44 -5.29 -4.85
C LEU A 112 -9.50 -4.80 -5.85
N ILE A 113 -9.06 -4.09 -6.89
CA ILE A 113 -9.95 -3.62 -7.97
C ILE A 113 -10.66 -4.81 -8.63
N ALA A 114 -9.91 -5.85 -9.03
CA ALA A 114 -10.46 -7.05 -9.64
C ALA A 114 -11.47 -7.75 -8.74
N HIS A 115 -11.15 -7.92 -7.44
CA HIS A 115 -12.05 -8.52 -6.47
C HIS A 115 -13.37 -7.76 -6.35
N TRP A 116 -13.34 -6.42 -6.25
CA TRP A 116 -14.57 -5.63 -6.18
C TRP A 116 -15.41 -5.73 -7.45
N ARG A 117 -14.77 -5.77 -8.62
CA ARG A 117 -15.47 -5.97 -9.91
C ARG A 117 -16.12 -7.34 -10.03
N GLU A 118 -15.50 -8.37 -9.48
CA GLU A 118 -16.08 -9.71 -9.43
C GLU A 118 -17.30 -9.76 -8.51
N GLN A 119 -17.23 -9.12 -7.34
CA GLN A 119 -18.37 -9.03 -6.42
C GLN A 119 -19.56 -8.28 -7.04
N GLU A 120 -19.33 -7.14 -7.71
CA GLU A 120 -20.40 -6.40 -8.41
C GLU A 120 -21.14 -7.25 -9.46
N GLN A 121 -20.43 -8.16 -10.13
CA GLN A 121 -21.00 -9.02 -11.16
C GLN A 121 -21.79 -10.19 -10.57
N GLN A 122 -21.49 -10.62 -9.35
CA GLN A 122 -22.21 -11.69 -8.65
C GLN A 122 -23.49 -11.17 -7.95
N GLU A 123 -23.55 -9.87 -7.65
CA GLU A 123 -24.73 -9.20 -7.07
C GLU A 123 -25.74 -8.71 -8.12
N ARG A 124 -25.45 -8.87 -9.42
CA ARG A 124 -26.36 -8.55 -10.54
C ARG A 124 -27.09 -9.78 -11.07
#